data_AF-A0A1X7T4Z8-F1
#
_entry.id   AF-A0A1X7T4Z8-F1
#
_cell.length_a   1.000
_cell.length_b   1.000
_cell.length_c   1.000
_cell.angle_alpha   90.00
_cell.angle_beta   90.00
_cell.angle_gamma   90.00
#
_symmetry.space_group_name_H-M   'P 1'
#
loop_
_entity.id
_entity.type
_entity.pdbx_description
1 polymer ?
#
loop_
_entity_poly.entity_id
_entity_poly.type
_entity_poly.pdbx_seq_one_letter_code
_entity_poly.pdbx_strand_id
1 'polypeptide(L)'
;SLSLPFLNSFLIAFLLLFLSDTPPSPNDKVSSLLGLHQFPSPRTSSSVSIKISRGDYDTLMKRMTDELEAAAHHVANRNQKDMIDRYVSSFSRGSVPDHEDGSRYWIKDKGPVVETYIGFIESYRDPFGLRGEYEGTCM
;
A
#
# COMPACT_ATOMS: atom_id res chain seq x y z
N SER A 1 -21.97 -12.19 -0.57
CA SER A 1 -21.46 -11.58 0.68
C SER A 1 -19.99 -11.95 0.80
N LEU A 2 -19.10 -11.00 0.55
CA LEU A 2 -17.67 -11.20 0.79
C LEU A 2 -17.47 -11.32 2.31
N SER A 3 -17.08 -12.50 2.76
CA SER A 3 -16.93 -12.83 4.17
C SER A 3 -15.59 -12.31 4.71
N LEU A 4 -15.56 -12.06 6.01
CA LEU A 4 -14.41 -11.58 6.79
C LEU A 4 -13.02 -12.22 6.54
N PRO A 5 -12.83 -13.43 5.97
CA PRO A 5 -11.50 -13.89 5.54
C PRO A 5 -10.80 -13.00 4.50
N PHE A 6 -11.50 -12.16 3.72
CA PHE A 6 -10.85 -11.20 2.81
C PHE A 6 -10.04 -10.12 3.54
N LEU A 7 -10.35 -9.83 4.81
CA LEU A 7 -9.60 -8.87 5.63
C LEU A 7 -8.30 -9.44 6.21
N ASN A 8 -8.16 -10.77 6.27
CA ASN A 8 -7.02 -11.41 6.93
C ASN A 8 -5.82 -11.67 6.01
N SER A 9 -5.96 -11.45 4.70
CA SER A 9 -4.83 -11.48 3.76
C SER A 9 -4.05 -10.14 3.68
N PHE A 10 -4.46 -9.11 4.41
CA PHE A 10 -3.80 -7.79 4.38
C PHE A 10 -2.45 -7.74 5.12
N LEU A 11 -2.08 -8.81 5.84
CA LEU A 11 -0.82 -8.83 6.57
C LEU A 11 0.29 -9.42 5.70
N ILE A 12 1.21 -8.52 5.32
CA ILE A 12 2.50 -8.75 4.66
C ILE A 12 2.38 -8.70 3.12
N ALA A 13 2.46 -7.48 2.58
CA ALA A 13 2.74 -7.20 1.16
C ALA A 13 3.31 -5.79 0.94
N PHE A 14 4.05 -5.22 1.89
CA PHE A 14 4.48 -3.81 1.78
C PHE A 14 5.71 -3.50 2.63
N LEU A 15 6.70 -4.39 2.61
CA LEU A 15 8.04 -3.93 2.90
C LEU A 15 8.66 -3.53 1.57
N LEU A 16 8.99 -2.24 1.44
CA LEU A 16 9.66 -1.58 0.30
C LEU A 16 8.72 -0.95 -0.73
N LEU A 17 7.96 0.09 -0.37
CA LEU A 17 7.34 1.00 -1.35
C LEU A 17 7.53 2.47 -0.91
N PHE A 18 8.37 3.21 -1.64
CA PHE A 18 8.35 4.54 -2.32
C PHE A 18 7.58 5.73 -1.67
N LEU A 19 8.00 7.01 -1.58
CA LEU A 19 9.05 7.91 -2.15
C LEU A 19 10.04 8.47 -1.08
N SER A 20 11.10 9.19 -1.50
CA SER A 20 12.11 9.84 -0.61
C SER A 20 11.77 11.26 -0.14
N ASP A 21 10.88 11.97 -0.83
CA ASP A 21 10.70 13.43 -0.63
C ASP A 21 9.39 13.79 0.07
N THR A 22 8.44 12.87 0.12
CA THR A 22 7.22 13.01 0.92
C THR A 22 7.51 12.60 2.37
N PRO A 23 7.16 13.43 3.36
CA PRO A 23 7.37 13.06 4.75
C PRO A 23 6.59 11.78 5.05
N PRO A 24 7.16 10.89 5.88
CA PRO A 24 6.54 9.61 6.19
C PRO A 24 5.17 9.82 6.83
N SER A 25 4.25 8.89 6.60
CA SER A 25 2.92 8.97 7.23
C SER A 25 3.09 8.97 8.76
N PRO A 26 2.27 9.71 9.52
CA PRO A 26 2.31 9.66 10.99
C PRO A 26 2.15 8.25 11.57
N ASN A 27 1.52 7.34 10.82
CA ASN A 27 1.31 5.95 11.20
C ASN A 27 2.39 4.99 10.65
N ASP A 28 3.41 5.51 9.96
CA ASP A 28 4.43 4.71 9.28
C ASP A 28 5.54 4.27 10.23
N LYS A 29 5.39 3.04 10.73
CA LYS A 29 6.41 2.38 11.57
C LYS A 29 7.62 1.91 10.75
N VAL A 30 7.47 1.70 9.44
CA VAL A 30 8.50 1.14 8.56
C VAL A 30 9.57 2.19 8.24
N SER A 31 9.25 3.48 8.34
CA SER A 31 10.23 4.55 8.19
C SER A 31 11.42 4.44 9.15
N SER A 32 11.19 3.93 10.36
CA SER A 32 12.27 3.67 11.34
C SER A 32 13.21 2.53 10.92
N LEU A 33 12.75 1.65 10.01
CA LEU A 33 13.50 0.52 9.50
C LEU A 33 14.28 0.85 8.22
N LEU A 34 14.20 2.07 7.69
CA LEU A 34 14.95 2.44 6.49
C LEU A 34 16.46 2.49 6.79
N GLY A 35 17.27 2.02 5.84
CA GLY A 35 18.72 1.99 5.98
C GLY A 35 19.32 0.58 5.97
N LEU A 36 20.58 0.49 6.40
CA LEU A 36 21.35 -0.75 6.40
C LEU A 36 21.29 -1.43 7.77
N HIS A 37 20.89 -2.70 7.78
CA HIS A 37 20.78 -3.52 8.98
C HIS A 37 21.70 -4.73 8.87
N GLN A 38 22.44 -5.02 9.93
CA GLN A 38 23.30 -6.20 9.98
C GLN A 38 22.67 -7.28 10.84
N PHE A 39 22.56 -8.48 10.27
CA PHE A 39 22.03 -9.65 10.95
C PHE A 39 23.12 -10.72 11.07
N PRO A 40 23.39 -11.25 12.26
CA PRO A 40 24.32 -12.35 12.43
C PRO A 40 23.75 -13.63 11.80
N SER A 41 24.56 -14.35 11.02
CA SER A 41 24.17 -15.65 10.48
C SER A 41 24.29 -16.73 11.57
N PRO A 42 23.23 -17.54 11.82
CA PRO A 42 23.34 -18.65 12.76
C PRO A 42 24.19 -19.81 12.24
N ARG A 43 24.47 -19.85 10.92
CA ARG A 43 25.13 -20.96 10.24
C ARG A 43 26.56 -20.65 9.79
N THR A 44 26.95 -19.37 9.77
CA THR A 44 28.28 -18.93 9.31
C THR A 44 28.80 -17.81 10.21
N SER A 45 30.12 -17.69 10.34
CA SER A 45 30.78 -16.61 11.12
C SER A 45 30.65 -15.21 10.49
N SER A 46 29.84 -15.06 9.44
CA SER A 46 29.68 -13.85 8.64
C SER A 46 28.33 -13.17 8.93
N SER A 47 28.31 -11.85 9.04
CA SER A 47 27.07 -11.05 9.09
C SER A 47 26.46 -10.88 7.70
N VAL A 48 25.13 -10.92 7.60
CA VAL A 48 24.37 -10.55 6.40
C VAL A 48 23.90 -9.11 6.53
N SER A 49 24.12 -8.29 5.50
CA SER A 49 23.64 -6.91 5.47
C SER A 49 22.37 -6.82 4.63
N ILE A 50 21.29 -6.28 5.20
CA ILE A 50 20.01 -6.04 4.53
C ILE A 50 19.80 -4.54 4.44
N LYS A 51 19.62 -4.01 3.22
CA LYS A 51 19.25 -2.62 3.01
C LYS A 51 17.74 -2.54 2.79
N ILE A 52 17.07 -1.73 3.59
CA ILE A 52 15.65 -1.42 3.43
C ILE A 52 15.57 -0.02 2.81
N SER A 53 14.88 0.09 1.67
CA SER A 53 14.75 1.33 0.90
C SER A 53 13.36 1.51 0.29
N ARG A 54 13.14 2.69 -0.29
CA ARG A 54 11.94 3.12 -1.02
C ARG A 54 12.44 3.76 -2.35
N GLY A 55 11.59 3.97 -3.35
CA GLY A 55 11.93 4.36 -4.74
C GLY A 55 11.41 3.55 -5.97
N ASP A 56 11.24 2.22 -6.00
CA ASP A 56 10.74 1.51 -7.22
C ASP A 56 9.41 2.06 -7.79
N TYR A 57 9.20 1.88 -9.09
CA TYR A 57 8.01 2.35 -9.81
C TYR A 57 7.60 3.83 -9.56
N ASP A 58 8.45 4.69 -9.00
CA ASP A 58 8.14 6.05 -8.55
C ASP A 58 7.37 6.88 -9.59
N THR A 59 7.79 6.77 -10.84
CA THR A 59 7.26 7.51 -11.97
C THR A 59 5.85 7.04 -12.33
N LEU A 60 5.59 5.73 -12.20
CA LEU A 60 4.26 5.16 -12.42
C LEU A 60 3.34 5.45 -11.25
N MET A 61 3.85 5.32 -10.01
CA MET A 61 3.09 5.61 -8.80
C MET A 61 2.68 7.08 -8.76
N LYS A 62 3.57 8.00 -9.13
CA LYS A 62 3.26 9.43 -9.23
C LYS A 62 2.12 9.71 -10.21
N ARG A 63 2.19 9.14 -11.42
CA ARG A 63 1.11 9.31 -12.41
C ARG A 63 -0.22 8.79 -11.88
N MET A 64 -0.21 7.61 -11.25
CA MET A 64 -1.41 7.04 -10.64
C MET A 64 -1.96 7.95 -9.52
N THR A 65 -1.11 8.50 -8.66
CA THR A 65 -1.57 9.40 -7.59
C THR A 65 -2.13 10.70 -8.15
N ASP A 66 -1.54 11.25 -9.21
CA ASP A 66 -2.06 12.46 -9.88
C ASP A 66 -3.47 12.22 -10.44
N GLU A 67 -3.72 11.06 -11.06
CA GLU A 67 -5.05 10.68 -11.57
C GLU A 67 -6.06 10.41 -10.44
N LEU A 68 -5.62 9.78 -9.34
CA LEU A 68 -6.47 9.57 -8.15
C LEU A 68 -6.85 10.91 -7.50
N GLU A 69 -5.92 11.85 -7.38
CA GLU A 69 -6.19 13.20 -6.89
C GLU A 69 -7.20 13.94 -7.79
N ALA A 70 -7.07 13.82 -9.11
CA ALA A 70 -8.06 14.36 -10.04
C ALA A 70 -9.45 13.71 -9.86
N ALA A 71 -9.50 12.38 -9.70
CA ALA A 71 -10.73 11.64 -9.46
C ALA A 71 -11.42 12.03 -8.13
N ALA A 72 -10.65 12.43 -7.11
CA ALA A 72 -11.17 12.87 -5.81
C ALA A 72 -12.12 14.08 -5.91
N HIS A 73 -12.06 14.85 -7.01
CA HIS A 73 -12.99 15.96 -7.28
C HIS A 73 -14.35 15.52 -7.82
N HIS A 74 -14.48 14.27 -8.27
CA HIS A 74 -15.67 13.73 -8.94
C HIS A 74 -16.38 12.63 -8.14
N VAL A 75 -15.96 12.40 -6.90
CA VAL A 75 -16.54 11.39 -6.01
C VAL A 75 -17.97 11.71 -5.59
N ALA A 76 -18.78 10.67 -5.42
CA ALA A 76 -20.18 10.81 -5.07
C ALA A 76 -20.41 11.11 -3.58
N ASN A 77 -19.46 10.73 -2.71
CA ASN A 77 -19.62 10.88 -1.27
C ASN A 77 -18.28 11.03 -0.53
N ARG A 78 -18.37 11.36 0.76
CA ARG A 78 -17.21 11.56 1.63
C ARG A 78 -16.38 10.29 1.85
N ASN A 79 -17.00 9.10 1.93
CA ASN A 79 -16.24 7.86 2.09
C ASN A 79 -15.34 7.61 0.88
N GLN A 80 -15.84 7.85 -0.34
CA GLN A 80 -15.04 7.76 -1.55
C GLN A 80 -13.91 8.78 -1.57
N LYS A 81 -14.18 10.02 -1.13
CA LYS A 81 -13.12 11.02 -0.98
C LYS A 81 -12.04 10.56 0.00
N ASP A 82 -12.44 10.18 1.20
CA ASP A 82 -11.53 9.75 2.27
C ASP A 82 -10.76 8.48 1.86
N MET A 83 -11.39 7.57 1.12
CA MET A 83 -10.76 6.38 0.53
C MET A 83 -9.65 6.76 -0.46
N ILE A 84 -9.96 7.61 -1.45
CA ILE A 84 -9.00 8.06 -2.46
C ILE A 84 -7.84 8.82 -1.81
N ASP A 85 -8.13 9.76 -0.90
CA ASP A 85 -7.11 10.55 -0.20
C ASP A 85 -6.13 9.63 0.58
N ARG A 86 -6.64 8.52 1.13
CA ARG A 86 -5.82 7.49 1.82
C ARG A 86 -5.00 6.65 0.85
N TYR A 87 -5.55 6.25 -0.29
CA TYR A 87 -4.80 5.55 -1.33
C TYR A 87 -3.68 6.42 -1.91
N VAL A 88 -3.95 7.70 -2.19
CA VAL A 88 -2.92 8.67 -2.59
C VAL A 88 -1.81 8.75 -1.56
N SER A 89 -2.16 8.86 -0.27
CA SER A 89 -1.18 8.85 0.82
C SER A 89 -0.35 7.56 0.85
N SER A 90 -1.00 6.41 0.72
CA SER A 90 -0.33 5.10 0.68
C SER A 90 0.69 5.02 -0.46
N PHE A 91 0.30 5.35 -1.69
CA PHE A 91 1.16 5.21 -2.86
C PHE A 91 2.25 6.29 -2.94
N SER A 92 1.99 7.47 -2.38
CA SER A 92 2.98 8.55 -2.32
C SER A 92 4.01 8.35 -1.21
N ARG A 93 3.63 7.72 -0.10
CA ARG A 93 4.48 7.61 1.09
C ARG A 93 4.98 6.20 1.36
N GLY A 94 4.33 5.18 0.84
CA GLY A 94 4.70 3.81 1.12
C GLY A 94 4.05 3.18 2.33
N SER A 95 2.83 3.59 2.66
CA SER A 95 2.21 3.28 3.96
C SER A 95 1.10 2.25 3.83
N VAL A 96 1.33 1.01 4.29
CA VAL A 96 0.26 0.00 4.49
C VAL A 96 -0.83 0.51 5.40
N PRO A 97 -0.50 1.13 6.55
CA PRO A 97 -1.56 1.61 7.43
C PRO A 97 -2.48 2.60 6.71
N ASP A 98 -1.95 3.44 5.82
CA ASP A 98 -2.78 4.35 5.03
C ASP A 98 -3.64 3.58 4.02
N HIS A 99 -3.10 2.52 3.40
CA HIS A 99 -3.85 1.65 2.49
C HIS A 99 -4.99 0.94 3.21
N GLU A 100 -4.72 0.34 4.37
CA GLU A 100 -5.70 -0.30 5.23
C GLU A 100 -6.80 0.69 5.63
N ASP A 101 -6.43 1.92 6.01
CA ASP A 101 -7.39 2.97 6.32
C ASP A 101 -8.26 3.33 5.11
N GLY A 102 -7.68 3.40 3.90
CA GLY A 102 -8.44 3.54 2.66
C GLY A 102 -9.45 2.41 2.45
N SER A 103 -9.01 1.16 2.65
CA SER A 103 -9.88 -0.01 2.56
C SER A 103 -10.98 -0.02 3.63
N ARG A 104 -10.75 0.57 4.82
CA ARG A 104 -11.82 0.77 5.83
C ARG A 104 -12.90 1.74 5.35
N TYR A 105 -12.55 2.75 4.57
CA TYR A 105 -13.53 3.65 3.95
C TYR A 105 -14.26 2.97 2.81
N TRP A 106 -13.55 2.21 1.97
CA TRP A 106 -14.15 1.39 0.90
C TRP A 106 -15.24 0.45 1.43
N ILE A 107 -14.97 -0.31 2.50
CA ILE A 107 -15.96 -1.24 3.10
C ILE A 107 -17.22 -0.50 3.62
N LYS A 108 -17.08 0.76 4.02
CA LYS A 108 -18.20 1.58 4.51
C LYS A 108 -19.03 2.16 3.37
N ASP A 109 -18.48 2.25 2.16
CA ASP A 109 -19.18 2.75 0.98
C ASP A 109 -20.04 1.64 0.35
N LYS A 110 -21.31 1.57 0.73
CA LYS A 110 -22.20 0.48 0.34
C LYS A 110 -23.04 0.83 -0.88
N GLY A 111 -22.93 -0.01 -1.92
CA GLY A 111 -23.70 0.13 -3.16
C GLY A 111 -23.41 1.42 -3.93
N PRO A 112 -22.14 1.82 -4.11
CA PRO A 112 -21.83 2.96 -4.96
C PRO A 112 -22.23 2.67 -6.42
N VAL A 113 -22.53 3.73 -7.17
CA VAL A 113 -22.83 3.62 -8.61
C VAL A 113 -21.57 3.25 -9.41
N VAL A 114 -20.42 3.73 -8.94
CA VAL A 114 -19.10 3.40 -9.47
C VAL A 114 -18.28 2.85 -8.31
N GLU A 115 -17.93 1.58 -8.37
CA GLU A 115 -17.11 0.90 -7.37
C GLU A 115 -15.66 0.86 -7.85
N THR A 116 -14.71 1.16 -6.97
CA THR A 116 -13.28 1.16 -7.34
C THR A 116 -12.43 0.62 -6.21
N TYR A 117 -11.49 -0.24 -6.56
CA TYR A 117 -10.49 -0.78 -5.64
C TYR A 117 -9.16 -0.94 -6.37
N ILE A 118 -8.06 -0.51 -5.75
CA ILE A 118 -6.75 -0.41 -6.38
C ILE A 118 -5.63 -0.60 -5.35
N GLY A 119 -4.60 -1.37 -5.67
CA GLY A 119 -3.47 -1.60 -4.76
C GLY A 119 -2.64 -2.83 -5.11
N PHE A 120 -1.72 -3.19 -4.20
CA PHE A 120 -1.00 -4.47 -4.24
C PHE A 120 -1.76 -5.48 -3.38
N ILE A 121 -2.64 -6.26 -4.00
CA ILE A 121 -3.73 -6.94 -3.28
C ILE A 121 -3.43 -8.43 -3.09
N GLU A 122 -3.31 -9.16 -4.19
CA GLU A 122 -3.29 -10.63 -4.15
C GLU A 122 -1.87 -11.18 -4.23
N SER A 123 -1.51 -12.13 -3.36
CA SER A 123 -0.14 -12.66 -3.28
C SER A 123 0.09 -13.97 -4.07
N TYR A 124 -0.86 -14.39 -4.91
CA TYR A 124 -0.84 -15.70 -5.58
C TYR A 124 0.40 -15.96 -6.42
N ARG A 125 1.00 -14.91 -7.01
CA ARG A 125 2.16 -15.04 -7.90
C ARG A 125 3.49 -15.05 -7.15
N ASP A 126 3.51 -14.73 -5.86
CA ASP A 126 4.72 -14.80 -5.06
C ASP A 126 4.96 -16.24 -4.60
N PRO A 127 6.10 -16.88 -4.93
CA PRO A 127 6.43 -18.22 -4.43
C PRO A 127 6.42 -18.32 -2.89
N PHE A 128 6.67 -17.21 -2.19
CA PHE A 128 6.59 -17.13 -0.74
C PHE A 128 5.20 -16.71 -0.21
N GLY A 129 4.32 -16.19 -1.07
CA GLY A 129 2.96 -15.75 -0.71
C GLY A 129 2.88 -14.48 0.14
N LEU A 130 3.96 -13.67 0.19
CA LEU A 130 4.08 -12.50 1.06
C LEU A 130 4.12 -11.16 0.28
N ARG A 131 3.96 -11.18 -1.04
CA ARG A 131 4.03 -9.98 -1.88
C ARG A 131 2.81 -9.93 -2.76
N GLY A 132 2.03 -8.87 -2.61
CA GLY A 132 0.84 -8.61 -3.42
C GLY A 132 1.23 -8.17 -4.83
N GLU A 133 0.46 -8.60 -5.82
CA GLU A 133 0.49 -8.09 -7.19
C GLU A 133 -0.36 -6.82 -7.29
N TYR A 134 0.11 -5.86 -8.09
CA TYR A 134 -0.65 -4.65 -8.36
C TYR A 134 -1.86 -4.94 -9.24
N GLU A 135 -3.04 -4.53 -8.79
CA GLU A 135 -4.30 -4.62 -9.52
C GLU A 135 -5.19 -3.40 -9.25
N GLY A 136 -6.08 -3.10 -10.19
CA GLY A 136 -7.06 -2.04 -10.09
C GLY A 136 -8.32 -2.40 -10.87
N THR A 137 -9.47 -2.27 -10.23
CA THR A 137 -10.78 -2.59 -10.83
C THR A 137 -11.73 -1.41 -10.66
N CYS A 138 -12.51 -1.15 -11.70
CA CYS A 138 -13.61 -0.18 -11.73
C CYS A 138 -14.85 -0.91 -12.24
N MET A 139 -15.95 -0.89 -11.48
CA MET A 139 -17.23 -1.54 -11.81
C MET A 139 -18.40 -0.57 -11.72
#